data_AF-A0A2H9LEV7-F1
#
_entry.id   AF-A0A2H9LEV7-F1
#
_cell.length_a   1.000
_cell.length_b   1.000
_cell.length_c   1.000
_cell.angle_alpha   90.00
_cell.angle_beta   90.00
_cell.angle_gamma   90.00
#
_symmetry.space_group_name_H-M   'P 1'
#
loop_
_entity.id
_entity.type
_entity.pdbx_description
1 polymer ?
#
loop_
_entity_poly.entity_id
_entity_poly.type
_entity_poly.pdbx_seq_one_letter_code
_entity_poly.pdbx_strand_id
1 'polypeptide(L)'
;MKQTYFANSIVTIKKELLDELLLGCNNAYPNEFFALLASDSKKAIDAYVVVPLFYQTENSVSYRTDLLPLGFSIAGSIHSHPGASNRPSNADLHSFSKQGSCHFIVGYPYKLENIACYDGYGKRVQISVV
;
A
#
# COMPACT_ATOMS: atom_id res chain seq x y z
N MET A 1 16.96 -8.78 6.91
CA MET A 1 15.84 -8.96 7.87
C MET A 1 14.60 -8.30 7.29
N LYS A 2 13.46 -9.00 7.19
CA LYS A 2 12.18 -8.35 6.87
C LYS A 2 11.80 -7.46 8.05
N GLN A 3 11.58 -6.16 7.81
CA GLN A 3 11.25 -5.20 8.86
C GLN A 3 9.75 -5.24 9.11
N THR A 4 9.36 -5.60 10.32
CA THR A 4 7.96 -5.83 10.69
C THR A 4 7.37 -4.54 11.24
N TYR A 5 6.39 -3.95 10.56
CA TYR A 5 5.67 -2.74 11.01
C TYR A 5 4.47 -3.06 11.91
N PHE A 6 4.35 -4.32 12.32
CA PHE A 6 3.25 -4.82 13.13
C PHE A 6 3.65 -4.89 14.61
N ALA A 7 3.22 -3.91 15.40
CA ALA A 7 3.06 -4.14 16.83
C ALA A 7 1.67 -4.77 17.03
N ASN A 8 1.60 -6.00 17.56
CA ASN A 8 0.32 -6.70 17.83
C ASN A 8 -0.63 -6.83 16.62
N SER A 9 -0.12 -6.94 15.38
CA SER A 9 -0.94 -6.93 14.14
C SER A 9 -1.71 -5.62 13.90
N ILE A 10 -1.15 -4.49 14.34
CA ILE A 10 -1.66 -3.15 14.04
C ILE A 10 -0.63 -2.43 13.17
N VAL A 11 -1.09 -1.82 12.08
CA VAL A 11 -0.32 -0.91 11.23
C VAL A 11 -0.76 0.51 11.52
N THR A 12 0.20 1.38 11.80
CA THR A 12 -0.04 2.79 12.05
C THR A 12 0.28 3.62 10.80
N ILE A 13 -0.64 4.47 10.36
CA ILE A 13 -0.47 5.39 9.22
C ILE A 13 -0.93 6.79 9.60
N LYS A 14 -0.20 7.82 9.15
CA LYS A 14 -0.59 9.22 9.36
C LYS A 14 -1.86 9.54 8.58
N LYS A 15 -2.78 10.27 9.20
CA LYS A 15 -4.04 10.67 8.57
C LYS A 15 -3.82 11.47 7.29
N GLU A 16 -2.94 12.45 7.30
CA GLU A 16 -2.72 13.34 6.15
C GLU A 16 -2.22 12.55 4.94
N LEU A 17 -1.28 11.63 5.16
CA LEU A 17 -0.80 10.73 4.12
C LEU A 17 -1.92 9.86 3.57
N LEU A 18 -2.76 9.29 4.45
CA LEU A 18 -3.85 8.44 4.02
C LEU A 18 -4.88 9.22 3.18
N ASP A 19 -5.22 10.45 3.57
CA ASP A 19 -6.11 11.31 2.80
C ASP A 19 -5.54 11.62 1.40
N GLU A 20 -4.24 11.90 1.30
CA GLU A 20 -3.55 12.10 0.00
C GLU A 20 -3.62 10.85 -0.88
N LEU A 21 -3.41 9.66 -0.31
CA LEU A 21 -3.47 8.40 -1.05
C LEU A 21 -4.90 8.09 -1.53
N LEU A 22 -5.92 8.38 -0.72
CA LEU A 22 -7.33 8.23 -1.13
C LEU A 22 -7.70 9.21 -2.25
N LEU A 23 -7.16 10.42 -2.25
CA LEU A 23 -7.30 11.36 -3.36
C LEU A 23 -6.62 10.81 -4.63
N GLY A 24 -5.43 10.23 -4.49
CA GLY A 24 -4.74 9.54 -5.58
C GLY A 24 -5.57 8.40 -6.19
N CYS A 25 -6.22 7.60 -5.34
CA CYS A 25 -7.16 6.55 -5.76
C CYS A 25 -8.32 7.10 -6.59
N ASN A 26 -8.93 8.22 -6.15
CA ASN A 26 -10.00 8.88 -6.89
C ASN A 26 -9.53 9.42 -8.25
N ASN A 27 -8.35 10.05 -8.29
CA ASN A 27 -7.82 10.65 -9.52
C ASN A 27 -7.40 9.61 -10.57
N ALA A 28 -7.04 8.39 -10.14
CA ALA A 28 -6.67 7.31 -11.05
C ALA A 28 -7.89 6.61 -11.68
N TYR A 29 -9.09 6.74 -11.09
CA TYR A 29 -10.30 6.07 -11.56
C TYR A 29 -10.58 6.34 -13.06
N PRO A 30 -10.90 5.30 -13.86
CA PRO A 30 -11.19 3.92 -13.50
C PRO A 30 -9.98 2.98 -13.45
N ASN A 31 -8.76 3.49 -13.58
CA ASN A 31 -7.55 2.67 -13.47
C ASN A 31 -7.19 2.44 -11.99
N GLU A 32 -6.42 1.38 -11.73
CA GLU A 32 -5.87 1.16 -10.38
C GLU A 32 -4.78 2.19 -10.07
N PHE A 33 -4.87 2.81 -8.90
CA PHE A 33 -3.77 3.56 -8.32
C PHE A 33 -2.77 2.60 -7.69
N PHE A 34 -1.48 2.93 -7.68
CA PHE A 34 -0.45 2.17 -6.96
C PHE A 34 0.61 3.10 -6.39
N ALA A 35 1.00 2.86 -5.13
CA ALA A 35 2.16 3.50 -4.53
C ALA A 35 2.89 2.57 -3.55
N LEU A 36 4.19 2.77 -3.40
CA LEU A 36 4.95 2.17 -2.32
C LEU A 36 4.88 3.05 -1.08
N LEU A 37 4.66 2.42 0.07
CA LEU A 37 4.60 3.08 1.36
C LEU A 37 5.96 3.00 2.04
N ALA A 38 6.36 4.11 2.66
CA ALA A 38 7.62 4.23 3.37
C ALA A 38 7.42 4.77 4.79
N SER A 39 8.43 4.54 5.61
CA SER A 39 8.54 5.10 6.94
C SER A 39 9.95 5.61 7.17
N ASP A 40 10.06 6.84 7.65
CA ASP A 40 11.32 7.41 8.13
C ASP A 40 11.58 7.01 9.59
N SER A 41 10.53 7.14 10.43
CA SER A 41 10.63 6.97 11.89
C SER A 41 10.49 5.52 12.40
N LYS A 42 10.12 4.56 11.53
CA LYS A 42 9.74 3.16 11.87
C LYS A 42 8.57 3.01 12.84
N LYS A 43 7.90 4.11 13.21
CA LYS A 43 6.76 4.10 14.15
C LYS A 43 5.41 4.14 13.44
N ALA A 44 5.36 4.82 12.30
CA ALA A 44 4.17 4.94 11.48
C ALA A 44 4.59 5.09 10.00
N ILE A 45 3.68 4.73 9.10
CA ILE A 45 3.79 5.02 7.69
C ILE A 45 3.51 6.53 7.52
N ASP A 46 4.53 7.26 7.07
CA ASP A 46 4.53 8.73 7.02
C ASP A 46 4.97 9.30 5.68
N ALA A 47 5.29 8.45 4.70
CA ALA A 47 5.60 8.84 3.33
C ALA A 47 5.15 7.77 2.32
N TYR A 48 5.09 8.16 1.05
CA TYR A 48 5.04 7.24 -0.08
C TYR A 48 6.19 7.53 -1.05
N VAL A 49 6.61 6.52 -1.79
CA VAL A 49 7.66 6.62 -2.80
C VAL A 49 7.02 6.64 -4.17
N VAL A 50 7.25 7.73 -4.91
CA VAL A 50 7.01 7.77 -6.34
C VAL A 50 8.11 6.98 -7.00
N VAL A 51 7.77 5.80 -7.53
CA VAL A 51 8.76 4.93 -8.15
C VAL A 51 9.03 5.42 -9.58
N PRO A 52 10.28 5.77 -9.93
CA PRO A 52 10.64 6.07 -11.31
C PRO A 52 10.51 4.79 -12.14
N LEU A 53 9.94 4.90 -13.35
CA LEU A 53 9.86 3.78 -14.31
C LEU A 53 9.13 2.55 -13.76
N PHE A 54 7.85 2.72 -13.40
CA PHE A 54 6.95 1.58 -13.19
C PHE A 54 6.17 1.25 -14.48
N TYR A 55 5.94 -0.03 -14.69
CA TYR A 55 5.07 -0.56 -15.73
C TYR A 55 3.83 -1.12 -15.07
N GLN A 56 2.68 -0.52 -15.39
CA GLN A 56 1.39 -0.97 -14.92
C GLN A 56 0.62 -1.62 -16.06
N THR A 57 0.04 -2.77 -15.76
CA THR A 57 -0.93 -3.49 -16.57
C THR A 57 -2.24 -3.56 -15.78
N GLU A 58 -3.32 -4.06 -16.38
CA GLU A 58 -4.59 -4.28 -15.66
C GLU A 58 -4.45 -5.17 -14.41
N ASN A 59 -3.46 -6.07 -14.39
CA ASN A 59 -3.35 -7.11 -13.35
C ASN A 59 -2.05 -7.07 -12.56
N SER A 60 -1.14 -6.13 -12.87
CA SER A 60 0.17 -6.11 -12.22
C SER A 60 0.87 -4.77 -12.36
N VAL A 61 1.69 -4.46 -11.36
CA VAL A 61 2.66 -3.37 -11.39
C VAL A 61 4.06 -3.97 -11.23
N SER A 62 4.96 -3.61 -12.14
CA SER A 62 6.39 -3.94 -12.06
C SER A 62 7.20 -2.66 -11.98
N TYR A 63 8.22 -2.64 -11.13
CA TYR A 63 9.05 -1.46 -10.91
C TYR A 63 10.49 -1.85 -10.58
N ARG A 64 11.42 -0.92 -10.82
CA ARG A 64 12.84 -1.12 -10.52
C ARG A 64 13.15 -0.79 -9.06
N THR A 65 13.43 -1.82 -8.27
CA THR A 65 13.75 -1.68 -6.84
C THR A 65 15.09 -0.99 -6.59
N ASP A 66 16.02 -1.04 -7.54
CA ASP A 66 17.31 -0.37 -7.48
C ASP A 66 17.24 1.16 -7.67
N LEU A 67 16.08 1.66 -8.11
CA LEU A 67 15.81 3.10 -8.23
C LEU A 67 15.08 3.67 -7.01
N LEU A 68 14.84 2.87 -5.98
CA LEU A 68 14.20 3.35 -4.76
C LEU A 68 15.11 4.32 -4.00
N PRO A 69 14.59 5.45 -3.49
CA PRO A 69 15.37 6.40 -2.73
C PRO A 69 16.06 5.75 -1.53
N LEU A 70 17.36 6.00 -1.38
CA LEU A 70 18.15 5.53 -0.24
C LEU A 70 17.70 6.24 1.05
N GLY A 71 17.73 5.52 2.18
CA GLY A 71 17.38 6.05 3.50
C GLY A 71 15.93 5.78 3.93
N PHE A 72 15.02 5.49 3.01
CA PHE A 72 13.65 5.12 3.34
C PHE A 72 13.52 3.61 3.61
N SER A 73 12.74 3.27 4.62
CA SER A 73 12.35 1.88 4.87
C SER A 73 10.99 1.63 4.21
N ILE A 74 10.95 0.76 3.19
CA ILE A 74 9.69 0.40 2.52
C ILE A 74 8.82 -0.43 3.47
N ALA A 75 7.68 0.12 3.85
CA ALA A 75 6.69 -0.51 4.72
C ALA A 75 5.80 -1.50 3.95
N GLY A 76 5.48 -1.17 2.70
CA GLY A 76 4.78 -2.04 1.77
C GLY A 76 4.11 -1.25 0.65
N SER A 77 2.85 -1.51 0.35
CA SER A 77 2.17 -0.92 -0.80
C SER A 77 0.75 -0.49 -0.50
N ILE A 78 0.21 0.37 -1.35
CA ILE A 78 -1.22 0.66 -1.44
C ILE A 78 -1.64 0.65 -2.90
N HIS A 79 -2.80 0.07 -3.18
CA HIS A 79 -3.43 0.18 -4.49
C HIS A 79 -4.96 0.31 -4.40
N SER A 80 -5.58 0.79 -5.47
CA SER A 80 -7.03 0.89 -5.57
C SER A 80 -7.62 -0.17 -6.48
N HIS A 81 -8.84 -0.62 -6.18
CA HIS A 81 -9.66 -1.42 -7.09
C HIS A 81 -10.76 -0.53 -7.68
N PRO A 82 -11.09 -0.65 -8.99
CA PRO A 82 -12.19 0.11 -9.60
C PRO A 82 -13.57 -0.28 -9.06
N GLY A 83 -13.69 -1.50 -8.51
CA GLY A 83 -14.89 -1.99 -7.83
C GLY A 83 -14.89 -1.75 -6.32
N ALA A 84 -16.00 -2.08 -5.67
CA ALA A 84 -16.17 -1.90 -4.22
C ALA A 84 -15.39 -2.92 -3.36
N SER A 85 -14.84 -3.97 -3.97
CA SER A 85 -14.03 -4.96 -3.26
C SER A 85 -12.71 -4.35 -2.82
N ASN A 86 -12.32 -4.61 -1.58
CA ASN A 86 -10.98 -4.35 -1.06
C ASN A 86 -10.26 -5.66 -0.68
N ARG A 87 -10.72 -6.79 -1.25
CA ARG A 87 -10.14 -8.11 -1.04
C ARG A 87 -9.04 -8.37 -2.06
N PRO A 88 -7.91 -8.98 -1.67
CA PRO A 88 -6.83 -9.27 -2.59
C PRO A 88 -7.24 -10.34 -3.61
N SER A 89 -6.82 -10.14 -4.86
CA SER A 89 -6.75 -11.16 -5.91
C SER A 89 -5.55 -12.09 -5.70
N ASN A 90 -5.46 -13.15 -6.50
CA ASN A 90 -4.27 -14.01 -6.50
C ASN A 90 -2.99 -13.27 -6.95
N ALA A 91 -3.14 -12.29 -7.85
CA ALA A 91 -2.02 -11.45 -8.29
C ALA A 91 -1.53 -10.52 -7.16
N ASP A 92 -2.47 -9.99 -6.37
CA ASP A 92 -2.15 -9.19 -5.18
C ASP A 92 -1.38 -10.03 -4.16
N LEU A 93 -1.86 -11.22 -3.82
CA LEU A 93 -1.20 -12.13 -2.88
C LEU A 93 0.23 -12.49 -3.32
N HIS A 94 0.42 -12.74 -4.62
CA HIS A 94 1.75 -13.00 -5.16
C HIS A 94 2.66 -11.78 -5.01
N SER A 95 2.15 -10.57 -5.22
CA SER A 95 2.90 -9.32 -5.02
C SER A 95 3.22 -9.05 -3.54
N PHE A 96 2.28 -9.32 -2.62
CA PHE A 96 2.46 -9.11 -1.18
C PHE A 96 3.61 -9.95 -0.61
N SER A 97 3.80 -11.16 -1.15
CA SER A 97 4.88 -12.05 -0.71
C SER A 97 6.29 -11.51 -0.98
N LYS A 98 6.45 -10.56 -1.92
CA LYS A 98 7.74 -10.11 -2.45
C LYS A 98 8.42 -9.05 -1.60
N GLN A 99 7.70 -8.01 -1.18
CA GLN A 99 8.31 -6.84 -0.54
C GLN A 99 7.36 -6.07 0.37
N GLY A 100 7.86 -5.62 1.51
CA GLY A 100 7.06 -4.94 2.52
C GLY A 100 6.44 -5.89 3.51
N SER A 101 5.79 -5.32 4.51
CA SER A 101 5.03 -6.05 5.51
C SER A 101 3.55 -5.75 5.44
N CYS A 102 3.13 -4.55 5.03
CA CYS A 102 1.73 -4.12 5.00
C CYS A 102 1.26 -3.70 3.61
N HIS A 103 0.12 -4.21 3.19
CA HIS A 103 -0.43 -3.99 1.86
C HIS A 103 -1.88 -3.53 1.94
N PHE A 104 -2.13 -2.30 1.51
CA PHE A 104 -3.43 -1.66 1.55
C PHE A 104 -4.14 -1.83 0.22
N ILE A 105 -5.44 -2.14 0.28
CA ILE A 105 -6.34 -2.14 -0.88
C ILE A 105 -7.48 -1.19 -0.56
N VAL A 106 -7.78 -0.28 -1.48
CA VAL A 106 -8.89 0.67 -1.38
C VAL A 106 -9.93 0.35 -2.45
N GLY A 107 -11.12 -0.06 -2.04
CA GLY A 107 -12.26 -0.23 -2.95
C GLY A 107 -12.96 1.10 -3.24
N TYR A 108 -13.64 1.20 -4.38
CA TYR A 108 -14.57 2.30 -4.68
C TYR A 108 -15.68 2.37 -3.60
N PRO A 109 -16.09 3.55 -3.09
CA PRO A 109 -15.79 4.91 -3.54
C PRO A 109 -14.56 5.57 -2.89
N TYR A 110 -13.52 4.81 -2.57
CA TYR A 110 -12.22 5.32 -2.09
C TYR A 110 -12.30 6.14 -0.80
N LYS A 111 -13.10 5.66 0.15
CA LYS A 111 -13.20 6.25 1.49
C LYS A 111 -12.47 5.39 2.51
N LEU A 112 -12.25 5.97 3.69
CA LEU A 112 -11.64 5.29 4.83
C LEU A 112 -12.36 3.99 5.23
N GLU A 113 -13.68 3.93 5.05
CA GLU A 113 -14.48 2.71 5.30
C GLU A 113 -14.26 1.59 4.27
N ASN A 114 -13.70 1.92 3.10
CA ASN A 114 -13.47 0.99 2.00
C ASN A 114 -12.02 0.51 1.92
N ILE A 115 -11.18 0.80 2.92
CA ILE A 115 -9.80 0.35 2.97
C ILE A 115 -9.66 -0.95 3.77
N ALA A 116 -8.76 -1.81 3.32
CA ALA A 116 -8.30 -2.96 4.07
C ALA A 116 -6.77 -3.05 4.00
N CYS A 117 -6.13 -3.53 5.06
CA CYS A 117 -4.71 -3.81 5.10
C CYS A 117 -4.48 -5.31 5.28
N TYR A 118 -3.45 -5.83 4.63
CA TYR A 118 -3.06 -7.23 4.63
C TYR A 118 -1.56 -7.36 4.91
N ASP A 119 -1.16 -8.50 5.49
CA ASP A 119 0.24 -8.87 5.57
C ASP A 119 0.73 -9.59 4.29
N GLY A 120 2.00 -9.97 4.27
CA GLY A 120 2.61 -10.71 3.14
C GLY A 120 2.00 -12.09 2.86
N TYR A 121 1.11 -12.59 3.73
CA TYR A 121 0.37 -13.84 3.56
C TYR A 121 -1.10 -13.60 3.18
N GLY A 122 -1.52 -12.34 3.00
CA GLY A 122 -2.91 -11.98 2.73
C GLY A 122 -3.82 -12.04 3.96
N LYS A 123 -3.25 -12.12 5.17
CA LYS A 123 -4.05 -12.06 6.40
C LYS A 123 -4.37 -10.61 6.72
N ARG A 124 -5.62 -10.34 7.08
CA ARG A 124 -6.09 -8.99 7.39
C ARG A 124 -5.40 -8.44 8.64
N VAL A 125 -5.03 -7.17 8.58
CA VAL A 125 -4.34 -6.44 9.65
C VAL A 125 -5.16 -5.22 10.04
N GLN A 126 -5.15 -4.87 11.34
CA GLN A 126 -5.84 -3.69 11.83
C GLN A 126 -5.07 -2.42 11.44
N ILE A 127 -5.82 -1.39 11.05
CA ILE A 127 -5.27 -0.07 10.71
C ILE A 127 -5.52 0.88 11.88
N SER A 128 -4.47 1.56 12.34
CA SER A 128 -4.53 2.67 13.28
C SER A 128 -4.17 3.94 12.53
N VAL A 129 -5.10 4.89 12.46
CA VAL A 129 -4.87 6.20 11.86
C VAL A 129 -4.49 7.16 12.98
N VAL A 130 -3.38 7.88 12.82
CA VAL A 130 -2.81 8.81 13.82
C VAL A 130 -2.53 10.18 13.24
#